data_AF-A0A2P2I7X5-F1
#
_entry.id   AF-A0A2P2I7X5-F1
#
_cell.length_a   1.000
_cell.length_b   1.000
_cell.length_c   1.000
_cell.angle_alpha   90.00
_cell.angle_beta   90.00
_cell.angle_gamma   90.00
#
_symmetry.space_group_name_H-M   'P 1'
#
loop_
_entity.id
_entity.type
_entity.pdbx_description
1 polymer ?
#
loop_
_entity_poly.entity_id
_entity_poly.type
_entity_poly.pdbx_seq_one_letter_code
_entity_poly.pdbx_strand_id
1 'polypeptide(L)'
;FVEAESNSKHLNTLNITHIANSIRTHGAGIINSAVNFTYQFLVSKFKVLSQFLFDEQIKSRLIKDKKHWKQVRTAEEKWFPFERAEKFNLGIRKLGMNPDGLSYLDQFRGLVTQMGNTMGYVRLVRSGGLRCSSNTIRFLPDLSKLKPFADLCHDTRSTPVPNDDQSNTDDIGKPTVSKQTLEAACNLDTVIQNLQQTFHQDTD
;
A
#
# COMPACT_ATOMS: atom_id res chain seq x y z
N PHE A 1 6.28 9.91 -5.71
CA PHE A 1 7.68 10.03 -6.17
C PHE A 1 7.78 11.25 -7.04
N VAL A 2 8.81 12.05 -6.84
CA VAL A 2 9.06 13.26 -7.61
C VAL A 2 10.48 13.18 -8.14
N GLU A 3 10.67 13.61 -9.38
CA GLU A 3 11.98 13.69 -10.02
C GLU A 3 12.90 14.64 -9.25
N ALA A 4 14.16 14.25 -9.06
CA ALA A 4 15.11 15.00 -8.22
C ALA A 4 15.76 16.18 -8.96
N GLU A 5 16.03 16.00 -10.26
CA GLU A 5 16.60 17.01 -11.13
C GLU A 5 15.94 16.88 -12.50
N SER A 6 15.50 18.00 -13.07
CA SER A 6 14.85 18.02 -14.38
C SER A 6 15.35 19.21 -15.17
N ASN A 7 15.81 18.97 -16.39
CA ASN A 7 16.13 20.03 -17.35
C ASN A 7 14.87 20.63 -18.00
N SER A 8 13.69 20.10 -17.66
CA SER A 8 12.39 20.56 -18.13
C SER A 8 11.75 21.52 -17.13
N LYS A 9 10.89 22.41 -17.64
CA LYS A 9 10.02 23.24 -16.78
C LYS A 9 8.95 22.41 -16.06
N HIS A 10 8.72 21.16 -16.50
CA HIS A 10 7.74 20.26 -15.92
C HIS A 10 8.42 19.17 -15.09
N LEU A 11 7.85 18.89 -13.92
CA LEU A 11 8.38 17.94 -12.96
C LEU A 11 7.63 16.62 -13.05
N ASN A 12 8.36 15.53 -13.33
CA ASN A 12 7.74 14.21 -13.38
C ASN A 12 7.37 13.71 -11.98
N THR A 13 6.11 13.29 -11.83
CA THR A 13 5.57 12.76 -10.58
C THR A 13 4.90 11.40 -10.81
N LEU A 14 5.26 10.43 -9.98
CA LEU A 14 4.66 9.11 -9.97
C LEU A 14 3.85 8.90 -8.69
N ASN A 15 2.54 8.72 -8.87
CA ASN A 15 1.53 8.61 -7.83
C ASN A 15 0.84 7.24 -7.84
N ILE A 16 0.13 6.94 -6.75
CA ILE A 16 -0.66 5.69 -6.60
C ILE A 16 -1.69 5.55 -7.74
N THR A 17 -2.26 6.66 -8.22
CA THR A 17 -3.20 6.69 -9.35
C THR A 17 -2.59 6.14 -10.63
N HIS A 18 -1.36 6.54 -10.96
CA HIS A 18 -0.66 6.07 -12.16
C HIS A 18 -0.45 4.55 -12.11
N ILE A 19 -0.05 4.03 -10.95
CA ILE A 19 0.12 2.59 -10.78
C ILE A 19 -1.21 1.84 -10.84
N ALA A 20 -2.25 2.33 -10.17
CA ALA A 20 -3.58 1.72 -10.22
C ALA A 20 -4.15 1.70 -11.65
N ASN A 21 -3.91 2.75 -12.44
CA ASN A 21 -4.31 2.80 -13.85
C ASN A 21 -3.51 1.80 -14.69
N SER A 22 -2.20 1.69 -14.47
CA SER A 22 -1.35 0.70 -15.14
C SER A 22 -1.80 -0.73 -14.85
N ILE A 23 -2.18 -1.04 -13.59
CA ILE A 23 -2.68 -2.36 -13.20
C ILE A 23 -4.02 -2.64 -13.88
N ARG A 24 -4.88 -1.64 -14.00
CA ARG A 24 -6.16 -1.78 -14.70
C ARG A 24 -6.00 -2.08 -16.19
N THR A 25 -5.04 -1.45 -16.86
CA THR A 25 -4.84 -1.61 -18.31
C THR A 25 -4.03 -2.86 -18.66
N HIS A 26 -3.01 -3.19 -17.87
CA HIS A 26 -2.08 -4.28 -18.17
C HIS A 26 -2.26 -5.54 -17.30
N GLY A 27 -3.22 -5.51 -16.38
CA GLY A 27 -3.52 -6.62 -15.48
C GLY A 27 -2.56 -6.73 -14.28
N ALA A 28 -2.89 -7.64 -13.36
CA ALA A 28 -2.13 -7.84 -12.12
C ALA A 28 -0.72 -8.42 -12.35
N GLY A 29 -0.45 -9.03 -13.52
CA GLY A 29 0.86 -9.61 -13.85
C GLY A 29 2.01 -8.59 -13.77
N ILE A 30 1.74 -7.32 -14.05
CA ILE A 30 2.76 -6.26 -13.96
C ILE A 30 3.28 -6.07 -12.53
N ILE A 31 2.47 -6.37 -11.52
CA ILE A 31 2.86 -6.25 -10.11
C ILE A 31 3.98 -7.25 -9.83
N ASN A 32 3.79 -8.51 -10.24
CA ASN A 32 4.76 -9.59 -10.00
C ASN A 32 6.09 -9.30 -10.71
N SER A 33 6.03 -8.89 -11.98
CA SER A 33 7.23 -8.50 -12.74
C SER A 33 7.95 -7.32 -12.08
N ALA A 34 7.21 -6.26 -11.70
CA ALA A 34 7.79 -5.07 -11.07
C ALA A 34 8.45 -5.40 -9.71
N VAL A 35 7.82 -6.24 -8.89
CA VAL A 35 8.36 -6.68 -7.61
C VAL A 35 9.61 -7.55 -7.81
N ASN A 36 9.62 -8.44 -8.80
CA ASN A 36 10.78 -9.27 -9.10
C ASN A 36 12.00 -8.44 -9.53
N PHE A 37 11.82 -7.50 -10.49
CA PHE A 37 12.90 -6.61 -10.90
C PHE A 37 13.42 -5.75 -9.74
N THR A 38 12.50 -5.26 -8.92
CA THR A 38 12.86 -4.51 -7.71
C THR A 38 13.72 -5.35 -6.77
N TYR A 39 13.34 -6.60 -6.52
CA TYR A 39 14.12 -7.50 -5.66
C TYR A 39 15.53 -7.73 -6.22
N GLN A 40 15.65 -8.02 -7.50
CA GLN A 40 16.95 -8.20 -8.17
C GLN A 40 17.83 -6.95 -8.07
N PHE A 41 17.24 -5.77 -8.28
CA PHE A 41 17.93 -4.50 -8.12
C PHE A 41 18.43 -4.30 -6.68
N LEU A 42 17.58 -4.56 -5.69
CA LEU A 42 17.95 -4.46 -4.28
C LEU A 42 19.10 -5.41 -3.95
N VAL A 43 19.03 -6.68 -4.37
CA VAL A 43 20.10 -7.66 -4.15
C VAL A 43 21.43 -7.15 -4.72
N SER A 44 21.42 -6.59 -5.93
CA SER A 44 22.62 -5.98 -6.53
C SER A 44 23.15 -4.82 -5.69
N LYS A 45 22.27 -3.89 -5.28
CA LYS A 45 22.66 -2.73 -4.46
C LYS A 45 23.12 -3.11 -3.06
N PHE A 46 22.57 -4.16 -2.46
CA PHE A 46 23.03 -4.71 -1.18
C PHE A 46 24.43 -5.29 -1.26
N LYS A 47 24.84 -5.87 -2.39
CA LYS A 47 26.24 -6.31 -2.59
C LYS A 47 27.19 -5.13 -2.56
N VAL A 48 26.85 -4.04 -3.26
CA VAL A 48 27.63 -2.79 -3.25
C VAL A 48 27.66 -2.18 -1.85
N LEU A 49 26.52 -2.17 -1.15
CA LEU A 49 26.42 -1.68 0.22
C LEU A 49 27.33 -2.48 1.16
N SER A 50 27.34 -3.80 1.03
CA SER A 50 28.19 -4.69 1.82
C SER A 50 29.66 -4.37 1.57
N GLN A 51 30.10 -4.30 0.31
CA GLN A 51 31.47 -3.92 -0.04
C GLN A 51 31.87 -2.58 0.58
N PHE A 52 30.98 -1.58 0.53
CA PHE A 52 31.22 -0.29 1.16
C PHE A 52 31.39 -0.39 2.68
N LEU A 53 30.54 -1.15 3.37
CA LEU A 53 30.60 -1.31 4.83
C LEU A 53 31.85 -2.08 5.29
N PHE A 54 32.39 -2.95 4.44
CA PHE A 54 33.63 -3.69 4.70
C PHE A 54 34.90 -2.95 4.31
N ASP A 55 34.80 -1.74 3.75
CA ASP A 55 35.97 -0.91 3.48
C ASP A 55 36.67 -0.52 4.80
N GLU A 56 37.91 -1.00 4.97
CA GLU A 56 38.71 -0.79 6.19
C GLU A 56 39.03 0.69 6.43
N GLN A 57 39.11 1.53 5.39
CA GLN A 57 39.38 2.96 5.55
C GLN A 57 38.21 3.68 6.23
N ILE A 58 36.98 3.31 5.89
CA ILE A 58 35.76 3.86 6.50
C ILE A 58 35.52 3.24 7.88
N LYS A 59 35.62 1.91 7.98
CA LYS A 59 35.41 1.15 9.20
C LYS A 59 36.37 1.58 10.32
N SER A 60 37.66 1.71 10.03
CA SER A 60 38.66 2.12 11.03
C SER A 60 38.40 3.52 11.58
N ARG A 61 37.93 4.45 10.73
CA ARG A 61 37.53 5.81 11.13
C ARG A 61 36.29 5.77 12.04
N LEU A 62 35.28 5.00 11.65
CA LEU A 62 34.02 4.86 12.40
C LEU A 62 34.22 4.20 13.77
N ILE A 63 35.14 3.22 13.88
CA ILE A 63 35.48 2.58 15.16
C ILE A 63 36.11 3.58 16.13
N LYS A 64 36.99 4.47 15.64
CA LYS A 64 37.59 5.54 16.47
C LYS A 64 36.53 6.49 17.01
N ASP A 65 35.56 6.88 16.18
CA ASP A 65 34.46 7.76 16.58
C ASP A 65 33.48 7.06 17.52
N LYS A 66 33.18 5.78 17.30
CA LYS A 66 32.38 4.97 18.24
C LYS A 66 33.03 4.87 19.63
N LYS A 67 34.36 4.68 19.70
CA LYS A 67 35.09 4.63 20.97
C LYS A 67 35.01 5.97 21.70
N HIS A 68 35.22 7.06 20.97
CA HIS A 68 35.10 8.40 21.52
C HIS A 68 33.68 8.69 22.02
N TRP A 69 32.66 8.34 21.24
CA TRP A 69 31.27 8.52 21.64
C TRP A 69 30.92 7.77 22.93
N LYS A 70 31.43 6.54 23.10
CA LYS A 70 31.26 5.79 24.35
C LYS A 70 31.91 6.48 25.56
N GLN A 71 33.02 7.19 25.37
CA GLN A 71 33.69 7.94 26.44
C GLN A 71 32.93 9.22 26.79
N VAL A 72 32.47 9.96 25.77
CA VAL A 72 31.69 11.20 25.94
C VAL A 72 30.31 10.92 26.54
N ARG A 73 29.65 9.81 26.19
CA ARG A 73 28.34 9.45 26.77
C ARG A 73 28.37 9.25 28.29
N THR A 74 29.53 8.96 28.86
CA THR A 74 29.72 8.81 30.31
C THR A 74 29.97 10.17 30.98
N ALA A 75 30.36 11.19 30.22
CA ALA A 75 30.47 12.58 30.68
C ALA A 75 29.10 13.28 30.65
N GLU A 76 28.97 14.38 31.39
CA GLU A 76 27.71 15.14 31.50
C GLU A 76 27.23 15.75 30.16
N GLU A 77 28.14 15.95 29.20
CA GLU A 77 27.81 16.43 27.86
C GLU A 77 27.37 15.29 26.91
N LYS A 78 26.10 15.34 26.51
CA LYS A 78 25.44 14.27 25.73
C LYS A 78 25.46 14.51 24.21
N TRP A 79 26.24 15.45 23.69
CA TRP A 79 26.25 15.81 22.26
C TRP A 79 27.55 15.38 21.57
N PHE A 80 27.43 15.04 20.28
CA PHE A 80 28.60 14.68 19.48
C PHE A 80 29.34 15.96 19.04
N PRO A 81 30.65 16.10 19.30
CA PRO A 81 31.39 17.32 18.98
C PRO A 81 31.39 17.63 17.48
N PHE A 82 31.01 18.86 17.13
CA PHE A 82 30.95 19.32 15.73
C PHE A 82 32.31 19.23 15.02
N GLU A 83 33.39 19.68 15.66
CA GLU A 83 34.75 19.63 15.09
C GLU A 83 35.17 18.21 14.68
N ARG A 84 34.70 17.19 15.42
CA ARG A 84 35.02 15.80 15.11
C ARG A 84 34.24 15.31 13.89
N ALA A 85 32.97 15.72 13.75
CA ALA A 85 32.18 15.43 12.56
C ALA A 85 32.80 16.06 11.30
N GLU A 86 33.30 17.30 11.43
CA GLU A 86 34.01 17.98 10.34
C GLU A 86 35.32 17.27 9.97
N LYS A 87 36.14 16.91 10.98
CA LYS A 87 37.37 16.13 10.78
C LYS A 87 37.11 14.77 10.13
N PHE A 88 35.97 14.15 10.42
CA PHE A 88 35.54 12.90 9.78
C PHE A 88 35.20 13.12 8.30
N ASN A 89 34.36 14.10 7.97
CA ASN A 89 34.00 14.45 6.59
C ASN A 89 35.23 14.84 5.76
N LEU A 90 36.11 15.67 6.30
CA LEU A 90 37.35 16.06 5.63
C LEU A 90 38.28 14.86 5.43
N GLY A 91 38.33 13.95 6.40
CA GLY A 91 39.08 12.70 6.33
C GLY A 91 38.57 11.77 5.23
N ILE A 92 37.25 11.69 5.05
CA ILE A 92 36.66 10.89 3.97
C ILE A 92 36.92 11.53 2.61
N ARG A 93 36.85 12.85 2.51
CA ARG A 93 37.12 13.54 1.26
C ARG A 93 38.57 13.35 0.76
N LYS A 94 39.51 13.07 1.67
CA LYS A 94 40.91 12.76 1.35
C LYS A 94 41.12 11.36 0.77
N LEU A 95 40.17 10.44 0.92
CA LEU A 95 40.27 9.08 0.34
C LEU A 95 40.11 9.07 -1.18
N GLY A 96 39.59 10.16 -1.76
CA GLY A 96 39.42 10.33 -3.19
C GLY A 96 38.00 10.77 -3.52
N MET A 97 37.86 11.31 -4.73
CA MET A 97 36.58 11.65 -5.34
C MET A 97 36.40 10.81 -6.59
N ASN A 98 35.16 10.47 -6.90
CA ASN A 98 34.83 9.89 -8.20
C ASN A 98 35.05 10.91 -9.33
N PRO A 99 35.09 10.45 -10.60
CA PRO A 99 35.18 11.35 -11.76
C PRO A 99 34.10 12.44 -11.77
N ASP A 100 32.94 12.17 -11.16
CA ASP A 100 31.81 13.12 -11.03
C ASP A 100 31.98 14.11 -9.85
N GLY A 101 33.12 14.10 -9.15
CA GLY A 101 33.38 14.95 -7.98
C GLY A 101 32.69 14.51 -6.68
N LEU A 102 31.99 13.38 -6.68
CA LEU A 102 31.29 12.86 -5.51
C LEU A 102 32.24 12.21 -4.51
N SER A 103 32.12 12.57 -3.23
CA SER A 103 32.86 11.89 -2.17
C SER A 103 32.33 10.47 -1.95
N TYR A 104 33.13 9.65 -1.26
CA TYR A 104 32.69 8.32 -0.83
C TYR A 104 31.37 8.33 -0.03
N LEU A 105 31.19 9.33 0.85
CA LEU A 105 29.94 9.48 1.61
C LEU A 105 28.76 9.89 0.74
N ASP A 106 28.99 10.72 -0.29
CA ASP A 106 27.92 11.13 -1.21
C ASP A 106 27.44 9.95 -2.05
N GLN A 107 28.37 9.10 -2.50
CA GLN A 107 28.04 7.85 -3.18
C GLN A 107 27.23 6.90 -2.28
N PHE A 108 27.63 6.77 -1.01
CA PHE A 108 26.87 5.99 -0.02
C PHE A 108 25.47 6.56 0.21
N ARG A 109 25.35 7.87 0.35
CA ARG A 109 24.05 8.56 0.46
C ARG A 109 23.20 8.29 -0.77
N GLY A 110 23.77 8.35 -1.96
CA GLY A 110 23.11 8.01 -3.22
C GLY A 110 22.62 6.56 -3.23
N LEU A 111 23.47 5.62 -2.81
CA LEU A 111 23.14 4.20 -2.71
C LEU A 111 21.96 3.94 -1.75
N VAL A 112 22.00 4.49 -0.54
CA VAL A 112 20.92 4.37 0.45
C VAL A 112 19.64 5.00 -0.07
N THR A 113 19.74 6.15 -0.74
CA THR A 113 18.59 6.83 -1.36
C THR A 113 17.96 5.96 -2.45
N GLN A 114 18.77 5.37 -3.34
CA GLN A 114 18.29 4.46 -4.38
C GLN A 114 17.60 3.23 -3.80
N MET A 115 18.17 2.61 -2.76
CA MET A 115 17.55 1.48 -2.07
C MET A 115 16.23 1.87 -1.40
N GLY A 116 16.20 2.99 -0.68
CA GLY A 116 15.00 3.52 -0.04
C GLY A 116 13.89 3.82 -1.04
N ASN A 117 14.23 4.48 -2.16
CA ASN A 117 13.30 4.77 -3.25
C ASN A 117 12.73 3.49 -3.84
N THR A 118 13.57 2.48 -4.04
CA THR A 118 13.16 1.18 -4.57
C THR A 118 12.19 0.46 -3.61
N MET A 119 12.47 0.45 -2.31
CA MET A 119 11.53 -0.09 -1.32
C MET A 119 10.23 0.71 -1.25
N GLY A 120 10.32 2.04 -1.36
CA GLY A 120 9.16 2.92 -1.46
C GLY A 120 8.32 2.63 -2.70
N TYR A 121 8.96 2.26 -3.82
CA TYR A 121 8.27 1.93 -5.06
C TYR A 121 7.46 0.64 -4.89
N VAL A 122 8.00 -0.40 -4.24
CA VAL A 122 7.22 -1.62 -3.90
C VAL A 122 5.99 -1.27 -3.07
N ARG A 123 6.15 -0.40 -2.07
CA ARG A 123 5.02 0.05 -1.25
C ARG A 123 3.98 0.79 -2.11
N LEU A 124 4.42 1.64 -3.02
CA LEU A 124 3.54 2.34 -3.95
C LEU A 124 2.79 1.35 -4.86
N VAL A 125 3.47 0.33 -5.37
CA VAL A 125 2.87 -0.73 -6.19
C VAL A 125 1.81 -1.49 -5.40
N ARG A 126 2.11 -1.86 -4.16
CA ARG A 126 1.14 -2.49 -3.25
C ARG A 126 -0.09 -1.60 -3.03
N SER A 127 0.12 -0.32 -2.71
CA SER A 127 -0.97 0.64 -2.53
C SER A 127 -1.76 0.87 -3.82
N GLY A 128 -1.11 0.86 -4.97
CA GLY A 128 -1.75 0.95 -6.29
C GLY A 128 -2.63 -0.26 -6.59
N GLY A 129 -2.16 -1.46 -6.26
CA GLY A 129 -2.92 -2.70 -6.35
C GLY A 129 -4.16 -2.66 -5.45
N LEU A 130 -3.98 -2.31 -4.18
CA LEU A 130 -5.11 -2.18 -3.24
C LEU A 130 -6.14 -1.14 -3.72
N ARG A 131 -5.68 -0.01 -4.25
CA ARG A 131 -6.56 1.02 -4.83
C ARG A 131 -7.31 0.51 -6.05
N CYS A 132 -6.66 -0.27 -6.91
CA CYS A 132 -7.32 -0.89 -8.06
C CYS A 132 -8.43 -1.83 -7.59
N SER A 133 -8.14 -2.74 -6.65
CA SER A 133 -9.12 -3.67 -6.09
C SER A 133 -10.25 -2.95 -5.37
N SER A 134 -9.95 -1.92 -4.56
CA SER A 134 -10.94 -1.13 -3.84
C SER A 134 -11.90 -0.41 -4.80
N ASN A 135 -11.40 0.14 -5.91
CA ASN A 135 -12.25 0.75 -6.93
C ASN A 135 -13.19 -0.26 -7.59
N THR A 136 -12.75 -1.51 -7.78
CA THR A 136 -13.59 -2.58 -8.32
C THR A 136 -14.64 -3.05 -7.30
N ILE A 137 -14.24 -3.21 -6.04
CA ILE A 137 -15.11 -3.70 -4.96
C ILE A 137 -16.17 -2.67 -4.54
N ARG A 138 -15.98 -1.37 -4.83
CA ARG A 138 -16.94 -0.31 -4.45
C ARG A 138 -18.37 -0.53 -4.97
N PHE A 139 -18.54 -1.32 -6.03
CA PHE A 139 -19.84 -1.66 -6.59
C PHE A 139 -20.47 -2.91 -5.99
N LEU A 140 -19.74 -3.65 -5.16
CA LEU A 140 -20.27 -4.81 -4.45
C LEU A 140 -20.97 -4.33 -3.17
N PRO A 141 -22.26 -4.65 -2.98
CA PRO A 141 -22.94 -4.36 -1.74
C PRO A 141 -22.36 -5.19 -0.59
N ASP A 142 -22.32 -4.59 0.60
CA ASP A 142 -21.94 -5.33 1.80
C ASP A 142 -23.09 -6.26 2.18
N LEU A 143 -22.89 -7.55 1.91
CA LEU A 143 -23.91 -8.57 2.13
C LEU A 143 -24.26 -8.74 3.62
N SER A 144 -23.39 -8.29 4.54
CA SER A 144 -23.68 -8.31 5.99
C SER A 144 -24.65 -7.19 6.43
N LYS A 145 -24.81 -6.16 5.58
CA LYS A 145 -25.70 -5.02 5.82
C LYS A 145 -26.97 -5.08 4.97
N LEU A 146 -27.17 -6.13 4.18
CA LEU A 146 -28.40 -6.30 3.43
C LEU A 146 -29.53 -6.60 4.42
N LYS A 147 -30.62 -5.83 4.32
CA LYS A 147 -31.87 -6.20 4.99
C LYS A 147 -32.42 -7.49 4.34
N PRO A 148 -32.96 -8.43 5.13
CA PRO A 148 -33.66 -9.59 4.59
C PRO A 148 -34.77 -9.13 3.64
N PHE A 149 -34.92 -9.85 2.53
CA PHE A 149 -35.97 -9.58 1.55
C PHE A 149 -37.36 -9.76 2.17
N ALA A 150 -37.52 -10.70 3.11
CA ALA A 150 -38.76 -10.88 3.84
C ALA A 150 -39.20 -9.59 4.58
N ASP A 151 -38.27 -8.88 5.22
CA ASP A 151 -38.56 -7.63 5.94
C ASP A 151 -38.96 -6.50 4.99
N LEU A 152 -38.34 -6.44 3.81
CA LEU A 152 -38.64 -5.45 2.78
C LEU A 152 -40.04 -5.65 2.17
N CYS A 153 -40.50 -6.90 2.04
CA CYS A 153 -41.86 -7.20 1.58
C CYS A 153 -42.94 -6.70 2.56
N HIS A 154 -42.63 -6.63 3.86
CA HIS A 154 -43.53 -6.07 4.87
C HIS A 154 -43.56 -4.53 4.87
N ASP A 155 -42.44 -3.88 4.53
CA ASP A 155 -42.28 -2.42 4.49
C ASP A 155 -43.02 -1.74 3.31
N THR A 156 -43.35 -2.47 2.24
CA THR A 156 -44.08 -1.96 1.04
C THR A 156 -45.52 -1.49 1.28
N ARG A 157 -46.01 -1.56 2.52
CA ARG A 157 -47.38 -1.16 2.93
C ARG A 157 -47.71 0.34 2.78
N SER A 158 -46.78 1.20 2.33
CA SER A 158 -46.91 2.67 2.42
C SER A 158 -47.08 3.43 1.10
N THR A 159 -47.02 2.80 -0.08
CA THR A 159 -47.33 3.48 -1.35
C THR A 159 -48.60 2.92 -1.97
N PRO A 160 -49.71 3.68 -2.01
CA PRO A 160 -50.94 3.21 -2.65
C PRO A 160 -50.74 3.23 -4.17
N VAL A 161 -50.65 2.04 -4.78
CA VAL A 161 -50.76 1.87 -6.23
C VAL A 161 -52.26 1.72 -6.56
N PRO A 162 -52.82 2.46 -7.54
CA PRO A 162 -54.20 2.29 -7.96
C PRO A 162 -54.42 0.91 -8.54
N ASN A 163 -55.47 0.25 -8.07
CA ASN A 163 -55.85 -1.13 -8.33
C ASN A 163 -56.04 -1.41 -9.83
N ASP A 164 -55.63 -2.60 -10.27
CA ASP A 164 -56.48 -3.46 -11.09
C ASP A 164 -56.13 -4.94 -10.83
N ASP A 165 -57.20 -5.74 -10.77
CA ASP A 165 -57.30 -7.19 -10.70
C ASP A 165 -57.26 -7.93 -9.35
N GLN A 166 -58.38 -8.64 -9.15
CA GLN A 166 -58.85 -9.36 -7.98
C GLN A 166 -58.11 -10.69 -7.74
N SER A 167 -57.61 -10.87 -6.51
CA SER A 167 -57.99 -11.98 -5.62
C SER A 167 -57.09 -11.98 -4.37
N ASN A 168 -57.68 -12.29 -3.21
CA ASN A 168 -57.11 -12.39 -1.86
C ASN A 168 -57.31 -11.16 -0.96
N THR A 169 -58.55 -10.98 -0.51
CA THR A 169 -58.92 -10.18 0.67
C THR A 169 -58.93 -11.06 1.92
N ASP A 170 -58.05 -10.76 2.89
CA ASP A 170 -58.35 -10.94 4.31
C ASP A 170 -58.95 -9.60 4.82
N ASP A 171 -59.84 -9.71 5.82
CA ASP A 171 -60.61 -8.62 6.40
C ASP A 171 -59.71 -7.45 6.84
N ILE A 172 -60.05 -6.22 6.43
CA ILE A 172 -59.25 -4.97 6.44
C ILE A 172 -58.39 -4.80 5.17
N GLY A 173 -58.97 -4.14 4.17
CA GLY A 173 -58.40 -3.86 2.84
C GLY A 173 -57.03 -3.16 2.83
N LYS A 174 -55.97 -3.95 3.02
CA LYS A 174 -54.58 -3.61 2.70
C LYS A 174 -54.05 -4.61 1.68
N PRO A 175 -53.35 -4.17 0.62
CA PRO A 175 -52.72 -5.08 -0.32
C PRO A 175 -51.73 -5.96 0.45
N THR A 176 -52.07 -7.24 0.58
CA THR A 176 -51.28 -8.21 1.34
C THR A 176 -50.49 -9.01 0.33
N VAL A 177 -49.15 -8.96 0.46
CA VAL A 177 -48.23 -9.76 -0.37
C VAL A 177 -48.65 -11.23 -0.27
N SER A 178 -48.78 -11.92 -1.41
CA SER A 178 -49.21 -13.33 -1.45
C SER A 178 -48.32 -14.20 -0.54
N LYS A 179 -48.92 -15.20 0.12
CA LYS A 179 -48.18 -16.16 0.97
C LYS A 179 -47.01 -16.81 0.23
N GLN A 180 -47.21 -17.11 -1.05
CA GLN A 180 -46.18 -17.67 -1.93
C GLN A 180 -45.01 -16.69 -2.15
N THR A 181 -45.28 -15.39 -2.19
CA THR A 181 -44.25 -14.36 -2.36
C THR A 181 -43.42 -14.15 -1.09
N LEU A 182 -44.04 -14.26 0.10
CA LEU A 182 -43.31 -14.25 1.37
C LEU A 182 -42.44 -15.49 1.56
N GLU A 183 -42.96 -16.67 1.20
CA GLU A 183 -42.19 -17.92 1.24
C GLU A 183 -41.00 -17.88 0.28
N ALA A 184 -41.19 -17.37 -0.94
CA ALA A 184 -40.11 -17.15 -1.89
C ALA A 184 -39.04 -16.18 -1.38
N ALA A 185 -39.43 -15.11 -0.67
CA ALA A 185 -38.50 -14.16 -0.06
C ALA A 185 -37.66 -14.80 1.05
N CYS A 186 -38.28 -15.55 1.97
CA CYS A 186 -37.56 -16.30 3.01
C CYS A 186 -36.60 -17.35 2.43
N ASN A 187 -37.00 -18.02 1.35
CA ASN A 187 -36.14 -18.98 0.65
C ASN A 187 -34.92 -18.27 0.04
N LEU A 188 -35.09 -17.10 -0.54
CA LEU A 188 -34.01 -16.30 -1.12
C LEU A 188 -33.03 -15.81 -0.04
N ASP A 189 -33.54 -15.35 1.11
CA ASP A 189 -32.71 -14.96 2.26
C ASP A 189 -31.87 -16.14 2.77
N THR A 190 -32.47 -17.33 2.86
CA THR A 190 -31.79 -18.57 3.27
C THR A 190 -30.69 -18.95 2.28
N VAL A 191 -30.96 -18.85 0.98
CA VAL A 191 -29.96 -19.12 -0.08
C VAL A 191 -28.79 -18.14 0.01
N ILE A 192 -29.04 -16.85 0.23
CA ILE A 192 -27.99 -15.84 0.38
C ILE A 192 -27.13 -16.14 1.61
N GLN A 193 -27.73 -16.49 2.75
CA GLN A 193 -26.99 -16.87 3.95
C GLN A 193 -26.13 -18.11 3.76
N ASN A 194 -26.66 -19.14 3.09
CA ASN A 194 -25.89 -20.34 2.77
C ASN A 194 -24.71 -20.04 1.85
N LEU A 195 -24.93 -19.24 0.79
CA LEU A 195 -23.86 -18.80 -0.10
C LEU A 195 -22.78 -18.02 0.66
N GLN A 196 -23.17 -17.10 1.55
CA GLN A 196 -22.22 -16.40 2.42
C GLN A 196 -21.38 -17.38 3.25
N GLN A 197 -22.00 -18.37 3.89
CA GLN A 197 -21.27 -19.35 4.70
C GLN A 197 -20.29 -20.19 3.87
N THR A 198 -20.70 -20.64 2.68
CA THR A 198 -19.84 -21.41 1.77
C THR A 198 -18.65 -20.57 1.30
N PHE A 199 -18.87 -19.32 0.87
CA PHE A 199 -17.78 -18.45 0.41
C PHE A 199 -16.78 -18.10 1.54
N HIS A 200 -17.23 -17.96 2.78
CA HIS A 200 -16.30 -17.73 3.90
C HIS A 200 -15.44 -18.96 4.21
N GLN A 201 -15.97 -20.18 4.08
CA GLN A 201 -15.22 -21.43 4.31
C GLN A 201 -14.12 -21.68 3.28
N ASP A 202 -14.31 -21.26 2.02
CA ASP A 202 -13.31 -21.43 0.95
C ASP A 202 -12.18 -20.39 0.97
N THR A 203 -12.27 -19.37 1.84
CA THR A 203 -11.30 -18.24 1.89
C THR A 203 -10.26 -18.37 3.02
N ASP A 204 -10.35 -19.41 3.87
CA ASP A 204 -9.35 -19.79 4.89
C ASP A 204 -8.47 -20.96 4.40
#